data_AF-X1TMY0-F1
#
_entry.id   AF-X1TMY0-F1
#
_cell.length_a   1.000
_cell.length_b   1.000
_cell.length_c   1.000
_cell.angle_alpha   90.00
_cell.angle_beta   90.00
_cell.angle_gamma   90.00
#
_symmetry.space_group_name_H-M   'P 1'
#
loop_
_entity.id
_entity.type
_entity.pdbx_description
1 polymer ?
#
loop_
_entity_poly.entity_id
_entity_poly.type
_entity_poly.pdbx_seq_one_letter_code
_entity_poly.pdbx_strand_id
1 'polypeptide(L)' 'RPEFALLLGKEVDNKLIAELYQRAIDPCGEAGEFHTFVYDGPPFSQPIKIINSTPVLRDDRWFLDILEYSLG' A
#
# COMPACT_ATOMS: atom_id res chain seq x y z
N ARG A 1 2.86 7.36 15.09
CA ARG A 1 4.06 6.84 14.39
C ARG A 1 4.02 7.31 12.93
N PRO A 2 4.43 8.56 12.64
CA PRO A 2 4.38 9.13 11.29
C PRO A 2 5.29 8.41 10.29
N GLU A 3 6.32 7.72 10.76
CA GLU A 3 7.26 6.94 9.95
C GLU A 3 6.60 5.83 9.14
N PHE A 4 5.41 5.36 9.53
CA PHE A 4 4.64 4.36 8.79
C PHE A 4 3.86 4.95 7.61
N ALA A 5 3.60 6.26 7.60
CA ALA A 5 3.01 6.93 6.42
C ALA A 5 3.92 6.77 5.19
N LEU A 6 5.23 6.61 5.40
CA LEU A 6 6.21 6.39 4.33
C LEU A 6 6.07 5.04 3.63
N LEU A 7 5.36 4.07 4.22
CA LEU A 7 5.11 2.76 3.60
C LEU A 7 3.93 2.80 2.62
N LEU A 8 3.07 3.82 2.72
CA LEU A 8 1.87 3.94 1.89
C LEU A 8 2.23 4.09 0.41
N GLY A 9 1.51 3.37 -0.45
CA GLY A 9 1.65 3.46 -1.91
C GLY A 9 2.91 2.82 -2.48
N LYS A 10 3.73 2.15 -1.65
CA LYS A 10 4.86 1.36 -2.14
C LYS A 10 4.35 0.08 -2.82
N GLU A 11 5.03 -0.31 -3.90
CA GLU A 11 4.84 -1.62 -4.51
C GLU A 11 5.27 -2.74 -3.57
N VAL A 12 4.55 -3.87 -3.64
CA VAL A 12 4.93 -5.09 -2.94
C VAL A 12 6.05 -5.77 -3.73
N ASP A 13 7.27 -5.32 -3.49
CA ASP A 13 8.49 -5.83 -4.11
C ASP A 13 9.53 -6.28 -3.06
N ASN A 14 10.66 -6.81 -3.52
CA ASN A 14 11.74 -7.25 -2.63
C ASN A 14 12.32 -6.13 -1.76
N LYS A 15 12.18 -4.86 -2.17
CA LYS A 15 12.67 -3.71 -1.38
C LYS A 15 11.71 -3.44 -0.22
N LEU A 16 10.40 -3.44 -0.48
CA LEU A 16 9.41 -3.30 0.58
C LEU A 16 9.54 -4.46 1.58
N ILE A 17 9.66 -5.71 1.09
CA ILE A 17 9.83 -6.88 1.95
C ILE A 17 11.07 -6.74 2.86
N ALA A 18 12.21 -6.29 2.32
CA ALA A 18 13.40 -6.05 3.13
C ALA A 18 13.20 -4.95 4.19
N GLU A 19 12.47 -3.87 3.85
CA GLU A 19 12.14 -2.81 4.79
C GLU A 19 11.19 -3.29 5.91
N LEU A 20 10.21 -4.15 5.59
CA LEU A 20 9.30 -4.74 6.58
C LEU A 20 10.07 -5.61 7.58
N TYR A 21 11.00 -6.46 7.11
CA TYR A 21 11.86 -7.25 8.00
C TYR A 21 12.73 -6.39 8.92
N GLN A 22 13.32 -5.30 8.41
CA GLN A 22 14.11 -4.37 9.24
C GLN A 22 13.27 -3.72 10.35
N ARG A 23 11.96 -3.59 10.13
CA ARG A 23 11.00 -3.03 11.09
C ARG A 23 10.33 -4.09 11.97
N ALA A 24 10.73 -5.36 11.86
CA ALA A 24 10.11 -6.51 12.53
C ALA A 24 8.59 -6.63 12.26
N ILE A 25 8.18 -6.35 11.01
CA ILE A 25 6.81 -6.53 10.51
C ILE A 25 6.78 -7.81 9.67
N ASP A 26 5.77 -8.66 9.87
CA ASP A 26 5.56 -9.82 9.02
C ASP A 26 5.18 -9.35 7.59
N PRO A 27 5.94 -9.73 6.54
CA PRO A 27 5.62 -9.35 5.17
C PRO A 27 4.32 -9.93 4.62
N CYS A 28 3.73 -10.94 5.26
CA CYS A 28 2.43 -11.51 4.91
C CYS A 28 1.26 -10.67 5.47
N GLY A 29 1.49 -9.84 6.50
CA GLY A 29 0.47 -8.96 7.08
C GLY A 29 -0.71 -9.68 7.73
N GLU A 30 -0.52 -10.93 8.18
CA GLU A 30 -1.61 -11.81 8.64
C GLU A 30 -2.29 -11.36 9.94
N ALA A 31 -1.62 -10.54 10.76
CA ALA A 31 -2.18 -9.97 11.98
C ALA A 31 -2.80 -8.57 11.75
N GLY A 32 -2.91 -8.14 10.49
CA GLY A 32 -3.47 -6.85 10.11
C GLY A 32 -2.49 -5.68 10.25
N GLU A 33 -1.19 -5.95 10.13
CA GLU A 33 -0.11 -4.94 10.18
C GLU A 33 -0.27 -3.89 9.07
N PHE A 34 -0.69 -4.33 7.88
CA PHE A 34 -0.99 -3.48 6.74
C PHE A 34 -1.99 -4.15 5.80
N HIS A 35 -2.52 -3.39 4.85
CA HIS A 35 -3.39 -3.89 3.78
C HIS A 35 -2.81 -3.50 2.43
N THR A 36 -3.03 -4.34 1.43
CA THR A 36 -2.60 -4.11 0.05
C THR A 36 -3.80 -3.85 -0.85
N PHE A 37 -3.55 -3.21 -2.00
CA PHE A 37 -4.55 -2.99 -3.04
C PHE A 37 -3.97 -3.48 -4.36
N VAL A 38 -4.57 -4.53 -4.92
CA VAL A 38 -4.14 -5.09 -6.22
C VAL A 38 -4.78 -4.27 -7.33
N TYR A 39 -3.95 -3.51 -8.05
CA TYR A 39 -4.40 -2.57 -9.06
C TYR A 39 -4.06 -3.00 -10.51
N ASP A 40 -3.29 -4.09 -10.68
CA ASP A 40 -2.93 -4.69 -11.97
C ASP A 40 -2.72 -6.21 -11.82
N GLY A 41 -2.89 -6.97 -12.91
CA GLY A 41 -2.60 -8.40 -12.97
C GLY A 41 -3.25 -9.13 -14.14
N PRO A 42 -2.93 -10.43 -14.34
CA PRO A 42 -3.42 -11.21 -15.48
C PRO A 42 -4.94 -11.20 -15.70
N PRO A 43 -5.80 -11.16 -14.65
CA PRO A 43 -7.25 -11.08 -14.84
C PRO A 43 -7.76 -9.71 -15.31
N PHE A 44 -6.96 -8.64 -15.21
CA PHE A 44 -7.38 -7.27 -15.51
C PHE A 44 -7.28 -7.02 -17.02
N SER A 45 -8.35 -6.50 -17.64
CA SER A 45 -8.30 -6.05 -19.05
C SER A 45 -7.48 -4.76 -19.21
N GLN A 46 -7.46 -3.93 -18.16
CA GLN A 46 -6.68 -2.71 -18.05
C GLN A 46 -6.29 -2.51 -16.58
N PRO A 47 -5.09 -2.01 -16.28
CA PRO A 47 -4.70 -1.68 -14.91
C PRO A 47 -5.48 -0.47 -14.40
N ILE A 48 -5.62 -0.37 -13.08
CA ILE A 48 -6.13 0.83 -12.40
C ILE A 48 -4.95 1.78 -12.18
N LYS A 49 -4.93 2.93 -12.87
CA LYS A 49 -3.93 3.97 -12.68
C LYS A 49 -4.40 4.93 -11.59
N ILE A 50 -3.70 4.96 -10.46
CA ILE A 50 -3.95 5.93 -9.38
C ILE A 50 -3.42 7.30 -9.83
N ILE A 51 -4.31 8.29 -9.95
CA ILE A 51 -3.98 9.64 -10.43
C ILE A 51 -3.76 10.59 -9.26
N ASN A 52 -4.60 10.49 -8.24
CA ASN A 52 -4.49 11.32 -7.05
C ASN A 52 -4.76 10.48 -5.80
N SER A 53 -3.92 10.66 -4.79
CA SER A 53 -4.08 10.00 -3.50
C SER A 53 -3.49 10.84 -2.37
N THR A 54 -3.92 10.58 -1.14
CA THR A 54 -3.43 11.31 0.03
C THR A 54 -3.30 10.41 1.26
N PRO A 55 -2.22 10.55 2.05
CA PRO A 55 -2.10 9.83 3.31
C PRO A 55 -3.03 10.43 4.36
N VAL A 56 -3.81 9.59 5.04
CA VAL A 56 -4.69 9.99 6.14
C VAL A 56 -4.50 9.09 7.35
N LEU A 57 -4.53 9.69 8.54
CA LEU A 57 -4.47 8.97 9.81
C LEU A 57 -5.90 8.82 10.35
N ARG A 58 -6.35 7.58 10.55
CA ARG A 58 -7.65 7.23 11.16
C ARG A 58 -7.44 6.13 12.18
N ASP A 59 -7.95 6.31 13.40
CA ASP A 59 -7.90 5.29 14.46
C ASP A 59 -6.50 4.64 14.63
N ASP A 60 -5.47 5.49 14.74
CA ASP A 60 -4.05 5.11 14.85
C ASP A 60 -3.47 4.30 13.67
N ARG A 61 -4.16 4.27 12.53
CA ARG A 61 -3.73 3.61 11.29
C ARG A 61 -3.60 4.59 10.15
N TRP A 62 -2.53 4.44 9.38
CA TRP A 62 -2.30 5.21 8.16
C TRP A 62 -2.98 4.53 6.98
N PHE A 63 -3.71 5.30 6.18
CA PHE A 63 -4.34 4.87 4.94
C PHE A 63 -3.83 5.73 3.79
N LEU A 64 -3.73 5.13 2.60
CA LEU A 64 -3.61 5.88 1.36
C LEU A 64 -5.00 6.01 0.76
N ASP A 65 -5.62 7.17 0.91
CA ASP A 65 -6.91 7.44 0.26
C ASP A 65 -6.69 7.69 -1.23
N ILE A 66 -7.31 6.87 -2.08
CA ILE A 66 -7.33 7.08 -3.53
C ILE A 66 -8.49 8.03 -3.84
N LEU A 67 -8.16 9.23 -4.31
CA LEU A 67 -9.13 10.29 -4.61
C LEU A 67 -9.55 10.28 -6.07
N GLU A 68 -8.64 9.88 -6.97
CA GLU A 68 -8.87 9.83 -8.40
C GLU A 68 -8.10 8.67 -9.03
N TYR A 69 -8.73 7.97 -9.97
CA TYR A 69 -8.12 6.90 -10.75
C TYR A 69 -8.64 6.91 -12.20
N SER A 70 -7.90 6.28 -13.09
CA SER A 70 -8.33 5.97 -14.46
C SER A 70 -8.07 4.51 -14.79
N LEU A 71 -8.72 3.99 -15.84
CA LEU A 71 -8.42 2.68 -16.40
C LEU A 71 -7.40 2.84 -17.52
N GLY A 72 -6.42 1.94 -17.51
CA GLY A 72 -5.15 2.10 -18.21
C GLY A 72 -5.10 1.68 -19.67
#